data_AF-A0A2Z5ZGJ3-F1
#
_entry.id   AF-A0A2Z5ZGJ3-F1
#
_cell.length_a   1.000
_cell.length_b   1.000
_cell.length_c   1.000
_cell.angle_alpha   90.00
_cell.angle_beta   90.00
_cell.angle_gamma   90.00
#
_symmetry.space_group_name_H-M   'P 1'
#
loop_
_entity.id
_entity.type
_entity.pdbx_description
1 polymer ?
#
loop_
_entity_poly.entity_id
_entity_poly.type
_entity_poly.pdbx_seq_one_letter_code
_entity_poly.pdbx_strand_id
1 'polypeptide(L)'
;MPTRIQHSNERTPRHEIWHRYEGNEWAAFDQLPPSIRQRLHEHSYDAWSVNALKLWHHYKRIYGATQRAERALIRYLDYCERLEREAFAARYTARYGATLPHDAAMGTVLRNHTAPCPVSHK
;
A
#
# COMPACT_ATOMS: atom_id res chain seq x y z
N MET A 1 -19.26 -17.69 -19.56
CA MET A 1 -19.05 -16.24 -19.34
C MET A 1 -17.60 -15.93 -19.70
N PRO A 2 -17.32 -15.20 -20.79
CA PRO A 2 -15.94 -14.91 -21.16
C PRO A 2 -15.34 -13.97 -20.12
N THR A 3 -14.21 -14.36 -19.55
CA THR A 3 -13.44 -13.56 -18.60
C THR A 3 -13.06 -12.25 -19.29
N ARG A 4 -13.69 -11.14 -18.88
CA ARG A 4 -13.30 -9.80 -19.35
C ARG A 4 -11.87 -9.58 -18.87
N ILE A 5 -10.89 -9.78 -19.74
CA ILE A 5 -9.50 -9.39 -19.48
C ILE A 5 -9.53 -7.86 -19.40
N GLN A 6 -9.69 -7.34 -18.19
CA GLN A 6 -9.42 -5.95 -17.92
C GLN A 6 -7.94 -5.77 -18.23
N HIS A 7 -7.63 -4.97 -19.25
CA HIS A 7 -6.27 -4.52 -19.51
C HIS A 7 -5.85 -3.68 -18.30
N SER A 8 -5.30 -4.34 -17.29
CA SER A 8 -4.76 -3.69 -16.11
C SER A 8 -3.40 -3.12 -16.50
N ASN A 9 -3.22 -1.81 -16.31
CA ASN A 9 -1.89 -1.18 -16.35
C ASN A 9 -1.03 -1.62 -15.16
N GLU A 10 -1.53 -2.54 -14.33
CA GLU A 10 -0.83 -3.19 -13.23
C GLU A 10 0.30 -4.05 -13.77
N ARG A 11 1.50 -3.48 -13.74
CA ARG A 11 2.76 -4.14 -14.09
C ARG A 11 3.42 -4.82 -12.88
N THR A 12 2.78 -4.76 -11.71
CA THR A 12 3.24 -5.41 -10.49
C THR A 12 2.57 -6.78 -10.33
N PRO A 13 3.25 -7.74 -9.69
CA PRO A 13 2.73 -9.10 -9.47
C PRO A 13 1.65 -9.18 -8.39
N ARG A 14 1.02 -8.07 -8.05
CA ARG A 14 0.15 -7.91 -6.88
C ARG A 14 -1.00 -8.91 -6.88
N HIS A 15 -1.66 -9.11 -8.03
CA HIS A 15 -2.74 -10.09 -8.18
C HIS A 15 -2.30 -11.55 -7.96
N GLU A 16 -0.99 -11.84 -8.03
CA GLU A 16 -0.44 -13.16 -7.72
C GLU A 16 -0.11 -13.31 -6.23
N ILE A 17 0.14 -12.20 -5.52
CA ILE A 17 0.55 -12.18 -4.10
C ILE A 17 -0.67 -11.99 -3.19
N TRP A 18 -1.61 -11.15 -3.60
CA TRP A 18 -2.70 -10.66 -2.78
C TRP A 18 -4.05 -10.96 -3.40
N HIS A 19 -5.01 -11.32 -2.56
CA HIS A 19 -6.39 -11.56 -2.97
C HIS A 19 -7.20 -10.26 -2.94
N ARG A 20 -7.82 -9.89 -4.08
CA ARG A 20 -8.72 -8.74 -4.18
C ARG A 20 -10.14 -9.16 -3.83
N TYR A 21 -10.72 -8.54 -2.80
CA TYR A 21 -12.14 -8.71 -2.53
C TYR A 21 -12.98 -7.83 -3.45
N GLU A 22 -14.07 -8.39 -3.96
CA GLU A 22 -15.04 -7.64 -4.77
C GLU A 22 -15.85 -6.65 -3.92
N GLY A 23 -16.21 -5.53 -4.52
CA GLY A 23 -17.03 -4.49 -3.88
C GLY A 23 -16.91 -3.13 -4.56
N ASN A 24 -17.65 -2.15 -4.04
CA ASN A 24 -17.53 -0.77 -4.48
C ASN A 24 -16.36 -0.08 -3.75
N GLU A 25 -15.29 0.19 -4.48
CA GLU A 25 -14.06 0.75 -3.92
C GLU A 25 -14.23 2.18 -3.40
N TRP A 26 -14.99 3.01 -4.09
CA TRP A 26 -15.25 4.39 -3.68
C TRP A 26 -16.04 4.43 -2.37
N ALA A 27 -17.13 3.66 -2.31
CA ALA A 27 -17.92 3.55 -1.10
C ALA A 27 -17.14 2.93 0.07
N ALA A 28 -16.22 2.00 -0.21
CA ALA A 28 -15.37 1.41 0.82
C ALA A 28 -14.33 2.42 1.34
N PHE A 29 -13.76 3.22 0.43
CA PHE A 29 -12.80 4.27 0.77
C PHE A 29 -13.42 5.33 1.69
N ASP A 30 -14.62 5.80 1.37
CA ASP A 30 -15.31 6.85 2.14
C ASP A 30 -15.64 6.45 3.58
N GLN A 31 -15.74 5.15 3.86
CA GLN A 31 -15.99 4.61 5.20
C GLN A 31 -14.74 4.50 6.07
N LEU A 32 -13.55 4.67 5.49
CA LEU A 32 -12.29 4.58 6.23
C LEU A 32 -12.00 5.87 7.02
N PRO A 33 -11.36 5.75 8.20
CA PRO A 33 -10.87 6.91 8.94
C PRO A 33 -9.93 7.79 8.09
N PRO A 34 -9.91 9.12 8.30
CA PRO A 34 -9.09 10.05 7.50
C PRO A 34 -7.60 9.70 7.46
N SER A 35 -7.04 9.23 8.58
CA SER A 35 -5.63 8.83 8.71
C SER A 35 -5.28 7.65 7.78
N ILE A 36 -6.16 6.66 7.69
CA ILE A 36 -5.99 5.48 6.83
C ILE A 36 -6.17 5.88 5.36
N ARG A 37 -7.17 6.72 5.05
CA ARG A 37 -7.38 7.25 3.68
C ARG A 37 -6.14 8.00 3.18
N GLN A 38 -5.58 8.87 4.02
CA GLN A 38 -4.35 9.58 3.70
C GLN A 38 -3.21 8.59 3.44
N ARG A 39 -3.03 7.58 4.30
CA ARG A 39 -1.95 6.61 4.13
C ARG A 39 -2.09 5.80 2.84
N LEU A 40 -3.30 5.39 2.48
CA LEU A 40 -3.56 4.70 1.22
C LEU A 40 -3.22 5.55 -0.01
N HIS A 41 -3.39 6.87 0.05
CA HIS A 41 -2.97 7.77 -1.03
C HIS A 41 -1.45 7.93 -1.13
N GLU A 42 -0.74 7.83 0.00
CA GLU A 42 0.72 7.97 0.06
C GLU A 42 1.46 6.72 -0.42
N HIS A 43 0.86 5.54 -0.20
CA HIS A 43 1.44 4.26 -0.60
C HIS A 43 1.63 4.17 -2.11
N SER A 44 2.77 3.59 -2.48
CA SER A 44 3.06 3.13 -3.84
C SER A 44 2.27 1.86 -4.17
N TYR A 45 1.99 1.08 -3.13
CA TYR A 45 1.07 -0.05 -3.11
C TYR A 45 -0.39 0.43 -3.02
N ASP A 46 -1.25 -0.02 -3.93
CA ASP A 46 -2.69 0.16 -3.77
C ASP A 46 -3.25 -1.07 -3.07
N ALA A 47 -3.62 -0.89 -1.80
CA ALA A 47 -4.14 -1.94 -0.94
C ALA A 47 -5.57 -2.36 -1.26
N TRP A 48 -6.23 -1.73 -2.25
CA TRP A 48 -7.64 -1.82 -2.57
C TRP A 48 -8.55 -1.44 -1.40
N SER A 49 -9.38 -0.41 -1.59
CA SER A 49 -10.20 0.18 -0.54
C SER A 49 -11.14 -0.83 0.15
N VAL A 50 -11.64 -1.84 -0.57
CA VAL A 50 -12.47 -2.92 -0.01
C VAL A 50 -11.69 -3.79 0.96
N ASN A 51 -10.45 -4.14 0.63
CA ASN A 51 -9.57 -4.93 1.49
C ASN A 51 -9.20 -4.14 2.75
N ALA A 52 -8.81 -2.87 2.58
CA ALA A 52 -8.50 -1.97 3.68
C ALA A 52 -9.70 -1.80 4.63
N LEU A 53 -10.92 -1.70 4.10
CA LEU A 53 -12.13 -1.61 4.91
C LEU A 53 -12.41 -2.89 5.71
N LYS A 54 -12.22 -4.07 5.09
CA LYS A 54 -12.35 -5.35 5.82
C LYS A 54 -11.35 -5.45 6.98
N LEU A 55 -10.10 -5.04 6.76
CA LEU A 55 -9.09 -4.98 7.80
C LEU A 55 -9.48 -3.96 8.88
N TRP A 56 -9.98 -2.79 8.49
CA TRP A 56 -10.47 -1.79 9.44
C TRP A 56 -11.57 -2.34 10.35
N HIS A 57 -12.56 -3.04 9.80
CA HIS A 57 -13.60 -3.68 10.62
C HIS A 57 -13.01 -4.69 11.62
N HIS A 58 -11.99 -5.44 11.21
CA HIS A 58 -11.30 -6.38 12.10
C HIS A 58 -10.58 -5.66 13.25
N TYR A 59 -9.76 -4.65 12.96
CA TYR A 59 -9.04 -3.87 13.97
C TYR A 59 -9.99 -3.07 14.88
N LYS A 60 -11.05 -2.49 14.30
CA LYS A 60 -12.11 -1.80 15.04
C LYS A 60 -12.81 -2.73 16.03
N ARG A 61 -13.01 -4.00 15.68
CA ARG A 61 -13.60 -5.01 16.57
C ARG A 61 -12.67 -5.37 17.73
N ILE A 62 -11.36 -5.43 17.52
CA ILE A 62 -10.37 -5.82 18.55
C ILE A 62 -10.06 -4.67 19.51
N TYR A 63 -9.84 -3.47 18.98
CA TYR A 63 -9.32 -2.33 19.75
C TYR A 63 -10.32 -1.17 19.91
N GLY A 64 -11.54 -1.32 19.36
CA GLY A 64 -12.50 -0.22 19.24
C GLY A 64 -12.14 0.77 18.13
N ALA A 65 -12.97 1.81 17.97
CA ALA A 65 -12.69 2.94 17.08
C ALA A 65 -11.71 3.92 17.73
N THR A 66 -10.49 3.45 18.00
CA THR A 66 -9.44 4.20 18.70
C THR A 66 -8.29 4.52 17.77
N GLN A 67 -7.53 5.58 18.07
CA GLN A 67 -6.27 5.89 17.35
C GLN A 67 -5.28 4.72 17.39
N ARG A 68 -5.33 3.88 18.43
CA ARG A 68 -4.50 2.67 18.52
C ARG A 68 -4.84 1.67 17.41
N ALA A 69 -6.13 1.48 17.12
CA ALA A 69 -6.61 0.62 16.03
C ALA A 69 -6.14 1.15 14.67
N GLU A 70 -6.29 2.45 14.44
CA GLU A 70 -5.84 3.11 13.20
C GLU A 70 -4.33 2.94 13.00
N ARG A 71 -3.53 3.23 14.04
CA ARG A 71 -2.06 3.04 13.98
C ARG A 71 -1.65 1.59 13.75
N ALA A 72 -2.39 0.63 14.31
CA ALA A 72 -2.12 -0.78 14.10
C ALA A 72 -2.39 -1.19 12.65
N LEU A 73 -3.50 -0.72 12.07
CA LEU A 73 -3.80 -0.95 10.66
C LEU A 73 -2.78 -0.26 9.74
N ILE A 74 -2.41 0.99 10.02
CA ILE A 74 -1.37 1.70 9.23
C ILE A 74 -0.06 0.91 9.21
N ARG A 75 0.43 0.44 10.37
CA ARG A 75 1.63 -0.40 10.44
C ARG A 75 1.50 -1.70 9.65
N TYR A 76 0.32 -2.29 9.64
CA TYR A 76 0.06 -3.50 8.87
C TYR A 76 0.07 -3.22 7.35
N LEU A 77 -0.52 -2.10 6.92
CA LEU A 77 -0.46 -1.67 5.52
C LEU A 77 0.99 -1.37 5.09
N ASP A 78 1.78 -0.70 5.94
CA ASP A 78 3.20 -0.46 5.68
C ASP A 78 4.00 -1.76 5.54
N TYR A 79 3.66 -2.76 6.35
CA TYR A 79 4.25 -4.09 6.26
C TYR A 79 3.90 -4.79 4.94
N CYS A 80 2.65 -4.71 4.48
CA CYS A 80 2.23 -5.22 3.17
C CYS A 80 2.96 -4.51 2.02
N GLU A 81 3.09 -3.17 2.08
CA GLU A 81 3.84 -2.41 1.09
C GLU A 81 5.30 -2.88 1.01
N ARG A 82 5.94 -3.12 2.15
CA ARG A 82 7.31 -3.66 2.19
C ARG A 82 7.41 -5.04 1.53
N LEU A 83 6.47 -5.95 1.81
CA LEU A 83 6.46 -7.28 1.20
C LEU A 83 6.25 -7.22 -0.32
N GLU A 84 5.37 -6.33 -0.81
CA GLU A 84 5.19 -6.16 -2.25
C GLU A 84 6.44 -5.59 -2.92
N ARG A 85 7.10 -4.61 -2.28
CA ARG A 85 8.37 -4.06 -2.77
C ARG A 85 9.46 -5.12 -2.84
N GLU A 86 9.61 -5.95 -1.81
CA GLU A 86 10.58 -7.05 -1.79
C GLU A 86 10.30 -8.06 -2.91
N ALA A 87 9.04 -8.45 -3.10
CA ALA A 87 8.65 -9.35 -4.18
C ALA A 87 8.90 -8.75 -5.57
N PHE A 88 8.62 -7.45 -5.75
CA PHE A 88 8.89 -6.73 -6.99
C PHE A 88 10.39 -6.62 -7.27
N ALA A 89 11.19 -6.25 -6.26
CA ALA A 89 12.65 -6.17 -6.36
C ALA A 89 13.26 -7.53 -6.75
N ALA A 90 12.81 -8.62 -6.12
CA ALA A 90 13.28 -9.96 -6.46
C ALA A 90 13.01 -10.32 -7.93
N ARG A 91 11.80 -10.04 -8.44
CA ARG A 91 11.45 -10.28 -9.86
C ARG A 91 12.21 -9.37 -10.81
N TYR A 92 12.40 -8.11 -10.45
CA TYR A 92 13.16 -7.16 -11.26
C TYR A 92 14.61 -7.59 -11.40
N THR A 93 15.27 -7.95 -10.29
CA THR A 93 16.65 -8.47 -10.29
C THR A 93 16.74 -9.77 -11.09
N ALA A 94 15.81 -10.70 -10.94
CA ALA A 94 15.81 -11.94 -11.71
C ALA A 94 15.66 -11.71 -13.22
N ARG A 95 14.90 -10.67 -13.63
CA ARG A 95 14.63 -10.37 -15.04
C ARG A 95 15.72 -9.53 -15.70
N TYR A 96 16.29 -8.57 -14.98
CA TYR A 96 17.18 -7.55 -15.55
C TYR A 96 18.60 -7.57 -14.98
N GLY A 97 18.87 -8.39 -13.95
CA GLY A 97 20.19 -8.49 -13.32
C GLY A 97 20.64 -7.24 -12.55
N ALA A 98 19.72 -6.31 -12.26
CA ALA A 98 20.01 -5.04 -11.62
C ALA A 98 19.06 -4.78 -10.44
N THR A 99 19.49 -3.94 -9.49
CA THR A 99 18.64 -3.44 -8.40
C THR A 99 17.64 -2.40 -8.92
N LEU A 100 16.58 -2.15 -8.16
CA LEU A 100 15.61 -1.11 -8.51
C LEU A 100 16.30 0.28 -8.48
N PRO A 101 16.10 1.14 -9.50
CA PRO A 101 16.79 2.44 -9.57
C PRO A 101 16.56 3.34 -8.35
N HIS A 102 15.37 3.29 -7.75
CA HIS A 102 15.06 4.08 -6.55
C HIS A 102 15.74 3.51 -5.29
N ASP A 103 15.87 2.18 -5.17
CA ASP A 103 16.62 1.58 -4.07
C ASP A 103 18.13 1.88 -4.22
N ALA A 104 18.66 1.82 -5.44
CA ALA A 104 20.04 2.23 -5.74
C ALA A 104 20.30 3.71 -5.43
N ALA A 105 19.30 4.58 -5.64
CA ALA A 105 19.36 6.00 -5.33
C ALA A 105 19.02 6.33 -3.85
N MET A 106 18.71 5.33 -3.01
CA MET A 106 18.20 5.52 -1.65
C MET A 106 16.97 6.45 -1.58
N GLY A 107 16.19 6.47 -2.67
CA GLY A 107 15.00 7.31 -2.83
C GLY A 107 13.79 6.70 -2.13
N THR A 108 12.96 7.57 -1.57
CA THR A 108 11.63 7.18 -1.06
C THR A 108 10.65 6.96 -2.21
N VAL A 109 9.79 5.95 -2.06
CA VAL A 109 8.72 5.64 -3.02
C VAL A 109 7.38 6.29 -2.61
N LEU A 110 7.33 6.91 -1.43
CA LEU A 110 6.13 7.60 -0.93
C LEU A 110 5.90 8.90 -1.70
N ARG A 111 4.67 9.07 -2.20
CA ARG A 111 4.30 10.21 -3.08
C ARG A 111 4.45 11.58 -2.41
N ASN A 112 4.22 11.66 -1.10
CA ASN A 112 4.24 12.91 -0.33
C ASN A 112 5.34 12.93 0.73
N HIS A 113 6.43 12.18 0.56
CA HIS A 113 7.54 12.27 1.51
C HIS A 113 8.27 13.60 1.33
N THR A 114 7.92 14.58 2.15
CA THR A 114 8.75 15.75 2.38
C THR A 114 10.01 15.29 3.07
N ALA A 115 11.15 15.29 2.36
CA ALA A 115 12.44 15.08 3.00
C ALA A 115 12.57 16.10 4.15
N PRO A 116 13.01 15.69 5.36
CA PRO A 116 13.26 16.66 6.41
C PRO A 116 14.27 17.67 5.88
N CYS A 117 13.91 18.95 5.87
CA CYS A 117 14.84 20.03 5.53
C CYS A 117 16.09 19.86 6.41
N PRO A 118 17.31 19.88 5.86
CA PRO A 118 18.50 19.78 6.66
C PRO A 118 18.48 20.93 7.68
N VAL A 119 18.46 20.57 8.97
CA VAL A 119 18.47 21.54 10.05
C VAL A 119 19.84 22.21 9.99
N SER A 120 19.87 23.46 9.54
CA SER A 120 21.09 24.26 9.51
C SER A 120 21.49 24.56 10.94
N HIS A 121 22.36 23.73 11.52
CA HIS A 121 23.03 24.09 12.77
C HIS A 121 23.95 25.28 12.47
N LYS A 122 23.58 26.44 13.03
CA LYS A 122 24.47 27.61 13.15
C LYS A 122 25.45 27.38 14.29
#